data_AF-A0A0S7YZ85-F1
#
_entry.id   AF-A0A0S7YZ85-F1
#
_cell.length_a   1.000
_cell.length_b   1.000
_cell.length_c   1.000
_cell.angle_alpha   90.00
_cell.angle_beta   90.00
_cell.angle_gamma   90.00
#
_symmetry.space_group_name_H-M   'P 1'
#
loop_
_entity.id
_entity.type
_entity.pdbx_description
1 polymer ?
#
loop_
_entity_poly.entity_id
_entity_poly.type
_entity_poly.pdbx_seq_one_letter_code
_entity_poly.pdbx_strand_id
1 'polypeptide(L)'
;MMRLMTVAAAAAALAFAVGSAQAGDAAAGKAKADACADCHAPEDFAGSDVGELTQAIKDVASGATKHKAKIEVSDADAADIAAYWAAGEE
;
A
#
# COMPACT_ATOMS: atom_id res chain seq x y z
N MET A 1 25.44 44.02 -8.51
CA MET A 1 24.89 42.87 -9.27
C MET A 1 25.80 41.67 -9.04
N MET A 2 25.29 40.52 -8.55
CA MET A 2 25.82 39.13 -8.74
C MET A 2 25.20 38.09 -7.76
N ARG A 3 24.52 38.49 -6.68
CA ARG A 3 24.13 37.57 -5.57
C ARG A 3 22.72 36.98 -5.61
N LEU A 4 22.08 36.92 -6.78
CA LEU A 4 20.66 36.53 -6.91
C LEU A 4 20.40 35.43 -7.95
N MET A 5 21.39 34.59 -8.27
CA MET A 5 21.23 33.50 -9.25
C MET A 5 21.69 32.11 -8.74
N THR A 6 21.48 31.79 -7.47
CA THR A 6 21.84 30.45 -6.93
C THR A 6 20.71 29.73 -6.20
N VAL A 7 19.46 30.21 -6.25
CA VAL A 7 18.34 29.62 -5.49
C VAL A 7 17.37 28.80 -6.36
N ALA A 8 17.51 28.81 -7.69
CA ALA A 8 16.51 28.21 -8.58
C ALA A 8 16.70 26.71 -8.92
N ALA A 9 17.78 26.06 -8.45
CA ALA A 9 18.12 24.69 -8.90
C ALA A 9 17.74 23.55 -7.93
N ALA A 10 17.19 23.84 -6.75
CA ALA A 10 16.92 22.82 -5.72
C ALA A 10 15.49 22.24 -5.72
N ALA A 11 14.58 22.76 -6.55
CA ALA A 11 13.16 22.38 -6.50
C ALA A 11 12.76 21.24 -7.47
N ALA A 12 13.64 20.79 -8.35
CA ALA A 12 13.28 19.83 -9.42
C ALA A 12 13.49 18.34 -9.06
N ALA A 13 14.06 18.02 -7.89
CA ALA A 13 14.42 16.64 -7.53
C ALA A 13 13.36 15.91 -6.69
N LEU A 14 12.29 16.57 -6.25
CA LEU A 14 11.29 15.97 -5.35
C LEU A 14 10.04 15.43 -6.04
N ALA A 15 10.07 15.24 -7.37
CA ALA A 15 8.93 14.73 -8.13
C ALA A 15 9.00 13.21 -8.43
N PHE A 16 10.12 12.53 -8.11
CA PHE A 16 10.32 11.11 -8.42
C PHE A 16 10.22 10.17 -7.20
N ALA A 17 9.82 10.69 -6.03
CA ALA A 17 9.57 9.87 -4.84
C ALA A 17 8.11 9.41 -4.70
N VAL A 18 7.27 9.64 -5.72
CA VAL A 18 6.02 8.87 -5.85
C VAL A 18 6.44 7.46 -6.28
N GLY A 19 6.67 6.59 -5.28
CA GLY A 19 6.94 5.19 -5.54
C GLY A 19 5.94 4.67 -6.56
N SER A 20 6.46 4.03 -7.61
CA SER A 20 5.62 3.29 -8.54
C SER A 20 4.73 2.38 -7.72
N ALA A 21 3.44 2.73 -7.59
CA ALA A 21 2.45 1.85 -7.01
C ALA A 21 2.48 0.60 -7.89
N GLN A 22 3.13 -0.45 -7.40
CA GLN A 22 3.18 -1.71 -8.09
C GLN A 22 1.73 -2.17 -8.16
N ALA A 23 1.18 -2.31 -9.37
CA ALA A 23 -0.15 -2.87 -9.53
C ALA A 23 -0.10 -4.30 -8.96
N GLY A 24 -0.81 -4.53 -7.86
CA GLY A 24 -0.89 -5.84 -7.23
C GLY A 24 -1.65 -6.84 -8.09
N ASP A 25 -1.33 -8.12 -7.94
CA ASP A 25 -2.04 -9.23 -8.56
C ASP A 25 -3.16 -9.71 -7.62
N ALA A 26 -4.41 -9.40 -7.96
CA ALA A 26 -5.58 -9.79 -7.16
C ALA A 26 -5.73 -11.32 -7.04
N ALA A 27 -5.34 -12.10 -8.05
CA ALA A 27 -5.42 -13.56 -7.96
C ALA A 27 -4.37 -14.12 -7.00
N ALA A 28 -3.15 -13.56 -7.01
CA ALA A 28 -2.13 -13.88 -6.01
C ALA A 28 -2.54 -13.39 -4.61
N GLY A 29 -3.20 -12.23 -4.53
CA GLY A 29 -3.73 -11.62 -3.32
C GLY A 29 -4.75 -12.50 -2.61
N LYS A 30 -5.67 -13.10 -3.38
CA LYS A 30 -6.68 -14.04 -2.85
C LYS A 30 -6.04 -15.16 -2.02
N ALA A 31 -5.02 -15.82 -2.57
CA ALA A 31 -4.34 -16.92 -1.87
C ALA A 31 -3.61 -16.48 -0.59
N LYS A 32 -3.23 -15.21 -0.49
CA LYS A 32 -2.53 -14.63 0.68
C LYS A 32 -3.51 -14.06 1.71
N ALA A 33 -4.72 -13.70 1.28
CA ALA A 33 -5.78 -13.13 2.11
C ALA A 33 -6.45 -14.16 3.03
N ASP A 34 -6.27 -15.47 2.79
CA ASP A 34 -6.85 -16.53 3.62
C ASP A 34 -6.57 -16.34 5.12
N ALA A 35 -5.36 -15.90 5.49
CA ALA A 35 -5.00 -15.66 6.90
C ALA A 35 -5.73 -14.47 7.54
N CYS A 36 -6.36 -13.62 6.73
CA CYS A 36 -7.11 -12.45 7.16
C CYS A 36 -8.63 -12.74 7.20
N ALA A 37 -9.09 -13.80 6.52
CA ALA A 37 -10.50 -14.14 6.34
C ALA A 37 -11.23 -14.55 7.64
N ASP A 38 -10.49 -14.92 8.69
CA ASP A 38 -11.06 -15.21 10.02
C ASP A 38 -11.70 -13.99 10.69
N CYS A 39 -11.36 -12.77 10.26
CA CYS A 39 -11.83 -11.54 10.88
C CYS A 39 -12.39 -10.51 9.88
N HIS A 40 -12.09 -10.66 8.59
CA HIS A 40 -12.37 -9.65 7.58
C HIS A 40 -12.89 -10.32 6.31
N ALA A 41 -13.80 -9.67 5.59
CA ALA A 41 -14.32 -10.13 4.30
C ALA A 41 -13.89 -9.16 3.18
N PRO A 42 -13.68 -9.63 1.93
CA PRO A 42 -13.34 -8.75 0.81
C PRO A 42 -14.31 -7.57 0.64
N GLU A 43 -15.59 -7.81 0.92
CA GLU A 43 -16.67 -6.82 0.92
C GLU A 43 -16.40 -5.60 1.83
N ASP A 44 -15.66 -5.78 2.94
CA ASP A 44 -15.34 -4.72 3.90
C ASP A 44 -14.46 -3.62 3.26
N PHE A 45 -13.77 -3.94 2.16
CA PHE A 45 -12.78 -3.08 1.53
C PHE A 45 -13.03 -2.86 0.03
N ALA A 46 -14.13 -3.39 -0.50
CA ALA A 46 -14.51 -3.25 -1.90
C ALA A 46 -14.55 -1.78 -2.35
N GLY A 47 -13.88 -1.47 -3.45
CA GLY A 47 -13.76 -0.11 -3.99
C GLY A 47 -12.82 0.83 -3.25
N SER A 48 -12.08 0.34 -2.24
CA SER A 48 -11.02 1.11 -1.59
C SER A 48 -9.88 1.42 -2.55
N ASP A 49 -9.15 2.51 -2.30
CA ASP A 49 -7.92 2.77 -3.04
C ASP A 49 -6.86 1.71 -2.70
N VAL A 50 -6.30 1.08 -3.74
CA VAL A 50 -5.32 0.00 -3.59
C VAL A 50 -4.05 0.49 -2.91
N GLY A 51 -3.62 1.73 -3.18
CA GLY A 51 -2.41 2.30 -2.59
C GLY A 51 -2.59 2.59 -1.10
N GLU A 52 -3.71 3.21 -0.72
CA GLU A 52 -4.07 3.44 0.68
C GLU A 52 -4.20 2.12 1.46
N LEU A 53 -4.85 1.12 0.87
CA LEU A 53 -5.02 -0.19 1.50
C LEU A 53 -3.67 -0.93 1.62
N THR A 54 -2.81 -0.86 0.62
CA THR A 54 -1.45 -1.39 0.67
C THR A 54 -0.68 -0.77 1.83
N GLN A 55 -0.74 0.56 1.96
CA GLN A 55 -0.05 1.26 3.04
C GLN A 55 -0.61 0.88 4.42
N ALA A 56 -1.93 0.77 4.56
CA ALA A 56 -2.57 0.33 5.80
C ALA A 56 -2.09 -1.07 6.22
N ILE A 57 -2.02 -2.02 5.28
CA ILE A 57 -1.50 -3.37 5.53
C ILE A 57 -0.04 -3.31 6.00
N LYS A 58 0.80 -2.50 5.36
CA LYS A 58 2.22 -2.31 5.75
C LYS A 58 2.36 -1.65 7.13
N ASP A 59 1.48 -0.71 7.45
CA ASP A 59 1.47 -0.05 8.77
C ASP A 59 1.09 -1.04 9.87
N VAL A 60 0.17 -1.96 9.61
CA VAL A 60 -0.15 -3.05 10.54
C VAL A 60 1.03 -4.01 10.68
N ALA A 61 1.66 -4.43 9.57
CA ALA A 61 2.79 -5.36 9.59
C ALA A 61 4.03 -4.81 10.30
N SER A 62 4.29 -3.51 10.15
CA SER A 62 5.39 -2.81 10.84
C SER A 62 5.08 -2.45 12.30
N GLY A 63 3.82 -2.59 12.72
CA GLY A 63 3.34 -2.22 14.05
C GLY A 63 3.09 -0.71 14.23
N ALA A 64 3.15 0.08 13.16
CA ALA A 64 2.73 1.48 13.17
C ALA A 64 1.23 1.62 13.49
N THR A 65 0.42 0.66 13.02
CA THR A 65 -1.00 0.55 13.34
C THR A 65 -1.25 -0.67 14.23
N LYS A 66 -1.92 -0.47 15.37
CA LYS A 66 -2.28 -1.58 16.27
C LYS A 66 -3.34 -2.46 15.61
N HIS A 67 -3.08 -3.75 15.61
CA HIS A 67 -3.99 -4.77 15.08
C HIS A 67 -4.09 -5.95 16.06
N LYS A 68 -5.23 -6.66 16.04
CA LYS A 68 -5.51 -7.75 17.00
C LYS A 68 -4.50 -8.90 16.86
N ALA A 69 -4.12 -9.21 15.63
CA ALA A 69 -3.10 -10.19 15.30
C ALA A 69 -1.85 -9.49 14.78
N LYS A 70 -0.66 -9.99 15.16
CA LYS A 70 0.58 -9.62 14.49
C LYS A 70 0.57 -10.29 13.11
N ILE A 71 0.86 -9.53 12.06
CA ILE A 71 1.01 -10.06 10.70
C ILE A 71 2.43 -9.76 10.20
N GLU A 72 2.92 -10.59 9.29
CA GLU A 72 4.16 -10.38 8.58
C GLU A 72 3.86 -10.58 7.10
N VAL A 73 4.06 -9.53 6.30
CA VAL A 73 3.82 -9.54 4.85
C VAL A 73 4.94 -8.78 4.17
N SER A 74 5.34 -9.23 2.98
CA SER A 74 6.26 -8.44 2.16
C SER A 74 5.53 -7.28 1.49
N ASP A 75 6.28 -6.30 0.97
CA ASP A 75 5.70 -5.19 0.22
C ASP A 75 4.91 -5.65 -1.01
N ALA A 76 5.35 -6.72 -1.67
CA ALA A 76 4.64 -7.30 -2.81
C ALA A 76 3.36 -8.01 -2.36
N ASP A 77 3.41 -8.77 -1.27
CA ASP A 77 2.23 -9.43 -0.72
C ASP A 77 1.18 -8.41 -0.28
N ALA A 78 1.60 -7.30 0.35
CA ALA A 78 0.70 -6.23 0.74
C ALA A 78 -0.03 -5.60 -0.46
N ALA A 79 0.67 -5.40 -1.58
CA ALA A 79 0.07 -4.88 -2.82
C ALA A 79 -0.91 -5.87 -3.45
N ASP A 80 -0.54 -7.15 -3.51
CA ASP A 80 -1.40 -8.22 -4.06
C ASP A 80 -2.67 -8.38 -3.21
N ILE A 81 -2.52 -8.44 -1.89
CA ILE A 81 -3.65 -8.48 -0.93
C ILE A 81 -4.51 -7.23 -1.15
N ALA A 82 -3.95 -6.02 -1.12
CA ALA A 82 -4.74 -4.81 -1.33
C ALA A 82 -5.53 -4.82 -2.66
N ALA A 83 -4.94 -5.31 -3.74
CA ALA A 83 -5.62 -5.45 -5.02
C ALA A 83 -6.83 -6.40 -4.96
N TYR A 84 -6.68 -7.56 -4.30
CA TYR A 84 -7.79 -8.50 -4.08
C TYR A 84 -8.92 -7.89 -3.23
N TRP A 85 -8.56 -7.28 -2.10
CA TRP A 85 -9.52 -6.72 -1.16
C TRP A 85 -10.28 -5.52 -1.75
N ALA A 86 -9.60 -4.68 -2.52
CA ALA A 86 -10.23 -3.56 -3.23
C ALA A 86 -11.18 -4.04 -4.35
N ALA A 87 -10.92 -5.21 -4.96
CA ALA A 87 -11.83 -5.79 -5.95
C ALA A 87 -13.15 -6.26 -5.31
N GLY A 88 -13.13 -6.65 -4.03
CA GLY A 88 -14.33 -7.07 -3.30
C GLY A 88 -14.91 -8.40 -3.78
N GLU A 89 -14.11 -9.22 -4.44
CA GLU A 89 -14.52 -10.50 -5.02
C GLU A 89 -14.25 -11.65 -4.05
N GLU A 90 -15.14 -12.66 -4.04
CA GLU A 90 -15.08 -13.87 -3.18
C GLU A 90 -14.35 -15.07 -3.79
#